data_AF-A0A4U0W749-F1
#
_entry.id   AF-A0A4U0W749-F1
#
_cell.length_a   1.000
_cell.length_b   1.000
_cell.length_c   1.000
_cell.angle_alpha   90.00
_cell.angle_beta   90.00
_cell.angle_gamma   90.00
#
_symmetry.space_group_name_H-M   'P 1'
#
loop_
_entity.id
_entity.type
_entity.pdbx_description
1 polymer ?
#
loop_
_entity_poly.entity_id
_entity_poly.type
_entity_poly.pdbx_seq_one_letter_code
_entity_poly.pdbx_strand_id
1 'polypeptide(L)'
;MSSPLVFQTSLAFERRWATDVVRAVLSTVLFHRALGGFQPTTLEVCGVTFSAPAAADVDAIIAAKTDLICRALLLGSAASSATRKSKRVRLYISLYPTPLPVLPPPARARQRTGGGGSYAPIQRAPSPATVAAGPTPVSAALPDTTTAYSSSPSRSSRRASAAAIAQAAPAAVTSALGWFSASARAALIGAGTSTGGAGQDDPTASATSHADAAIIEEQEPEIRLVEHVKAQGKKPFEGWMIEFEALPDGHNERNRRPSSSDDKLRAQLNDFLLRVLDFTLRQTAHIPPITTTDLMPYGILMLVDPPIEPFQVPKPIVEQVVSFPDLHRTLVSAAQDKRTNEGGGQRAASVGGRW
;
A
#
# COMPACT_ATOMS: atom_id res chain seq x y z
N MET A 1 10.33 19.49 -16.97
CA MET A 1 10.21 18.30 -16.11
C MET A 1 8.78 17.80 -16.23
N SER A 2 8.59 16.53 -16.57
CA SER A 2 7.29 15.89 -16.68
C SER A 2 6.54 15.90 -15.34
N SER A 3 5.22 16.00 -15.38
CA SER A 3 4.37 15.78 -14.21
C SER A 3 4.55 14.36 -13.68
N PRO A 4 4.46 14.13 -12.36
CA PRO A 4 4.49 12.78 -11.81
C PRO A 4 3.37 11.95 -12.43
N LEU A 5 3.65 10.68 -12.61
CA LEU A 5 2.65 9.73 -13.05
C LEU A 5 1.80 9.32 -11.85
N VAL A 6 0.48 9.47 -11.96
CA VAL A 6 -0.41 9.29 -10.81
C VAL A 6 -1.35 8.11 -11.04
N PHE A 7 -1.28 7.13 -10.13
CA PHE A 7 -2.28 6.08 -10.01
C PHE A 7 -3.40 6.55 -9.09
N GLN A 8 -4.66 6.37 -9.51
CA GLN A 8 -5.82 6.71 -8.69
C GLN A 8 -6.79 5.54 -8.58
N THR A 9 -7.27 5.27 -7.36
CA THR A 9 -8.33 4.29 -7.12
C THR A 9 -9.19 4.68 -5.92
N SER A 10 -10.40 4.14 -5.87
CA SER A 10 -11.32 4.28 -4.74
C SER A 10 -11.89 2.91 -4.38
N LEU A 11 -11.91 2.58 -3.09
CA LEU A 11 -12.37 1.31 -2.56
C LEU A 11 -13.40 1.57 -1.45
N ALA A 12 -14.52 0.86 -1.50
CA ALA A 12 -15.59 0.98 -0.51
C ALA A 12 -15.88 -0.39 0.11
N PHE A 13 -15.76 -0.48 1.44
CA PHE A 13 -15.88 -1.74 2.15
C PHE A 13 -16.55 -1.55 3.51
N GLU A 14 -17.11 -2.62 4.05
CA GLU A 14 -17.62 -2.64 5.42
C GLU A 14 -16.48 -2.52 6.44
N ARG A 15 -16.77 -2.01 7.65
CA ARG A 15 -15.75 -1.73 8.66
C ARG A 15 -14.96 -2.97 9.05
N ARG A 16 -15.62 -4.13 9.10
CA ARG A 16 -14.97 -5.42 9.37
C ARG A 16 -13.83 -5.76 8.41
N TRP A 17 -13.85 -5.22 7.19
CA TRP A 17 -12.81 -5.45 6.17
C TRP A 17 -11.70 -4.39 6.17
N ALA A 18 -11.82 -3.32 6.99
CA ALA A 18 -10.96 -2.16 6.87
C ALA A 18 -9.47 -2.47 7.03
N THR A 19 -9.11 -3.21 8.07
CA THR A 19 -7.72 -3.57 8.36
C THR A 19 -7.13 -4.44 7.25
N ASP A 20 -7.84 -5.49 6.84
CA ASP A 20 -7.35 -6.44 5.84
C ASP A 20 -7.22 -5.80 4.46
N VAL A 21 -8.21 -5.01 4.03
CA VAL A 21 -8.19 -4.33 2.72
C VAL A 21 -7.08 -3.29 2.65
N VAL A 22 -6.94 -2.44 3.68
CA VAL A 22 -5.88 -1.42 3.71
C VAL A 22 -4.49 -2.09 3.70
N ARG A 23 -4.30 -3.15 4.49
CA ARG A 23 -3.07 -3.94 4.50
C ARG A 23 -2.78 -4.54 3.13
N ALA A 24 -3.74 -5.20 2.50
CA ALA A 24 -3.59 -5.82 1.18
C ALA A 24 -3.18 -4.80 0.10
N VAL A 25 -3.82 -3.64 0.10
CA VAL A 25 -3.54 -2.56 -0.84
C VAL A 25 -2.11 -2.02 -0.65
N LEU A 26 -1.72 -1.70 0.59
CA LEU A 26 -0.37 -1.23 0.90
C LEU A 26 0.70 -2.27 0.57
N SER A 27 0.47 -3.53 0.94
CA SER A 27 1.36 -4.65 0.60
C SER A 27 1.55 -4.78 -0.90
N THR A 28 0.49 -4.63 -1.69
CA THR A 28 0.57 -4.72 -3.16
C THR A 28 1.35 -3.57 -3.76
N VAL A 29 1.08 -2.32 -3.34
CA VAL A 29 1.82 -1.15 -3.86
C VAL A 29 3.31 -1.29 -3.54
N LEU A 30 3.65 -1.65 -2.30
CA LEU A 30 5.04 -1.84 -1.90
C LEU A 30 5.68 -3.06 -2.56
N PHE A 31 4.95 -4.15 -2.81
CA PHE A 31 5.45 -5.30 -3.55
C PHE A 31 5.95 -4.92 -4.95
N HIS A 32 5.25 -4.02 -5.64
CA HIS A 32 5.60 -3.57 -7.00
C HIS A 32 6.67 -2.47 -7.06
N ARG A 33 7.07 -1.91 -5.91
CA ARG A 33 7.96 -0.74 -5.83
C ARG A 33 9.15 -0.90 -4.90
N ALA A 34 9.12 -1.86 -3.97
CA ALA A 34 10.31 -2.38 -3.33
C ALA A 34 11.03 -3.26 -4.35
N LEU A 35 12.28 -2.93 -4.68
CA LEU A 35 13.08 -3.65 -5.68
C LEU A 35 14.20 -4.48 -5.04
N GLY A 36 14.06 -4.81 -3.76
CA GLY A 36 14.98 -5.70 -3.03
C GLY A 36 14.67 -7.18 -3.24
N GLY A 37 15.65 -8.03 -2.97
CA GLY A 37 15.49 -9.49 -2.96
C GLY A 37 14.72 -9.99 -1.74
N PHE A 38 13.45 -9.58 -1.58
CA PHE A 38 12.56 -10.18 -0.58
C PHE A 38 11.89 -11.43 -1.12
N GLN A 39 11.55 -12.35 -0.22
CA GLN A 39 10.74 -13.51 -0.57
C GLN A 39 9.29 -13.03 -0.80
N PRO A 40 8.67 -13.37 -1.95
CA PRO A 40 7.26 -13.07 -2.15
C PRO A 40 6.42 -13.90 -1.17
N THR A 41 5.43 -13.27 -0.55
CA THR A 41 4.38 -13.92 0.23
C THR A 41 3.02 -13.54 -0.34
N THR A 42 1.97 -14.22 0.12
CA THR A 42 0.60 -13.94 -0.30
C THR A 42 -0.30 -13.65 0.90
N LEU A 43 -1.21 -12.69 0.72
CA LEU A 43 -2.26 -12.35 1.66
C LEU A 43 -3.62 -12.63 1.00
N GLU A 44 -4.56 -13.25 1.70
CA GLU A 44 -5.91 -13.49 1.19
C GLU A 44 -6.91 -12.55 1.84
N VAL A 45 -7.65 -11.76 1.04
CA VAL A 45 -8.69 -10.84 1.52
C VAL A 45 -9.93 -10.98 0.65
N CYS A 46 -11.07 -11.27 1.28
CA CYS A 46 -12.35 -11.49 0.59
C CYS A 46 -12.27 -12.56 -0.54
N GLY A 47 -11.39 -13.55 -0.42
CA GLY A 47 -11.14 -14.57 -1.45
C GLY A 47 -10.32 -14.08 -2.65
N VAL A 48 -9.65 -12.93 -2.53
CA VAL A 48 -8.66 -12.42 -3.49
C VAL A 48 -7.28 -12.57 -2.89
N THR A 49 -6.35 -13.12 -3.67
CA THR A 49 -4.95 -13.32 -3.25
C THR A 49 -4.09 -12.15 -3.73
N PHE A 50 -3.44 -11.47 -2.78
CA PHE A 50 -2.54 -10.35 -3.01
C PHE A 50 -1.10 -10.76 -2.81
N SER A 51 -0.20 -10.18 -3.60
CA SER A 51 1.24 -10.30 -3.38
C SER A 51 1.69 -9.36 -2.26
N ALA A 52 2.55 -9.86 -1.37
CA ALA A 52 3.09 -9.10 -0.25
C ALA A 52 4.61 -9.33 -0.10
N PRO A 53 5.37 -8.30 0.31
CA PRO A 53 6.80 -8.45 0.58
C PRO A 53 7.03 -9.13 1.94
N ALA A 54 7.82 -10.22 1.99
CA ALA A 54 8.21 -10.85 3.25
C ALA A 54 9.45 -10.16 3.86
N ALA A 55 9.26 -8.94 4.37
CA ALA A 55 10.33 -8.18 5.00
C ALA A 55 9.80 -7.44 6.24
N ALA A 56 10.39 -7.72 7.40
CA ALA A 56 9.92 -7.22 8.70
C ALA A 56 9.84 -5.68 8.76
N ASP A 57 10.82 -4.99 8.18
CA ASP A 57 10.83 -3.51 8.16
C ASP A 57 9.67 -2.95 7.31
N VAL A 58 9.34 -3.61 6.21
CA VAL A 58 8.23 -3.21 5.33
C VAL A 58 6.89 -3.54 5.99
N ASP A 59 6.78 -4.71 6.61
CA ASP A 59 5.59 -5.10 7.38
C ASP A 59 5.32 -4.13 8.53
N ALA A 60 6.36 -3.63 9.21
CA ALA A 60 6.22 -2.62 10.26
C ALA A 60 5.67 -1.29 9.71
N ILE A 61 6.16 -0.84 8.54
CA ILE A 61 5.65 0.36 7.86
C ILE A 61 4.19 0.16 7.44
N ILE A 62 3.85 -0.99 6.86
CA ILE A 62 2.49 -1.32 6.45
C ILE A 62 1.57 -1.33 7.67
N ALA A 63 1.95 -2.04 8.74
CA ALA A 63 1.15 -2.13 9.96
C ALA A 63 0.89 -0.76 10.59
N ALA A 64 1.92 0.09 10.70
CA ALA A 64 1.78 1.44 11.25
C ALA A 64 0.83 2.31 10.41
N LYS A 65 0.96 2.28 9.08
CA LYS A 65 0.08 3.05 8.18
C LYS A 65 -1.33 2.47 8.12
N THR A 66 -1.49 1.15 8.18
CA THR A 66 -2.80 0.50 8.29
C THR A 66 -3.52 0.94 9.55
N ASP A 67 -2.84 0.95 10.71
CA ASP A 67 -3.45 1.41 11.97
C ASP A 67 -3.91 2.87 11.87
N LEU A 68 -3.03 3.75 11.37
CA LEU A 68 -3.35 5.17 11.19
C LEU A 68 -4.57 5.38 10.28
N ILE A 69 -4.64 4.69 9.14
CA ILE A 69 -5.79 4.77 8.22
C ILE A 69 -7.06 4.20 8.85
N CYS A 70 -6.97 3.06 9.57
CA CYS A 70 -8.11 2.47 10.26
C CYS A 70 -8.63 3.38 11.37
N ARG A 71 -7.75 4.02 12.16
CA ARG A 71 -8.13 5.04 13.13
C ARG A 71 -8.84 6.21 12.47
N ALA A 72 -8.30 6.71 11.36
CA ALA A 72 -8.91 7.77 10.57
C ALA A 72 -10.31 7.38 10.09
N LEU A 73 -10.50 6.18 9.53
CA LEU A 73 -11.77 5.67 9.01
C LEU A 73 -12.81 5.40 10.10
N LEU A 74 -12.41 4.78 11.21
CA LEU A 74 -13.32 4.23 12.20
C LEU A 74 -13.64 5.20 13.36
N LEU A 75 -12.65 5.95 13.87
CA LEU A 75 -12.87 6.84 15.02
C LEU A 75 -13.72 8.06 14.66
N GLY A 76 -13.55 8.60 13.44
CA GLY A 76 -14.33 9.73 12.97
C GLY A 76 -15.83 9.44 12.83
N SER A 77 -16.23 8.16 12.82
CA SER A 77 -17.64 7.79 12.75
C SER A 77 -18.39 7.88 14.08
N ALA A 78 -17.70 7.81 15.23
CA ALA A 78 -18.37 7.65 16.53
C ALA A 78 -18.98 8.96 17.07
N ALA A 79 -18.40 10.11 16.71
CA ALA A 79 -18.75 11.40 17.32
C ALA A 79 -19.99 12.07 16.69
N SER A 80 -20.44 11.66 15.50
CA SER A 80 -21.57 12.29 14.78
C SER A 80 -22.79 11.37 14.76
N SER A 81 -23.52 11.31 15.88
CA SER A 81 -24.69 10.43 16.04
C SER A 81 -25.89 10.81 15.16
N ALA A 82 -25.95 12.04 14.63
CA ALA A 82 -27.16 12.55 13.97
C ALA A 82 -27.21 12.26 12.45
N THR A 83 -26.06 12.04 11.80
CA THR A 83 -26.01 11.62 10.38
C THR A 83 -24.84 10.67 10.17
N ARG A 84 -25.12 9.37 10.00
CA ARG A 84 -24.10 8.35 9.69
C ARG A 84 -23.64 8.49 8.23
N LYS A 85 -22.96 9.59 7.91
CA LYS A 85 -22.26 9.72 6.62
C LYS A 85 -21.06 8.77 6.65
N SER A 86 -20.84 8.05 5.55
CA SER A 86 -19.63 7.24 5.37
C SER A 86 -18.41 8.16 5.46
N LYS A 87 -17.44 7.80 6.32
CA LYS A 87 -16.17 8.53 6.39
C LYS A 87 -15.27 8.02 5.27
N ARG A 88 -14.66 8.97 4.57
CA ARG A 88 -13.67 8.72 3.53
C ARG A 88 -12.31 9.19 4.00
N VAL A 89 -11.28 8.45 3.61
CA VAL A 89 -9.88 8.75 3.93
C VAL A 89 -9.06 8.60 2.66
N ARG A 90 -8.21 9.57 2.35
CA ARG A 90 -7.32 9.55 1.20
C ARG A 90 -5.90 9.27 1.62
N LEU A 91 -5.32 8.24 1.05
CA LEU A 91 -3.91 7.91 1.19
C LEU A 91 -3.15 8.42 -0.04
N TYR A 92 -2.08 9.18 0.20
CA TYR A 92 -1.15 9.64 -0.83
C TYR A 92 0.21 8.97 -0.62
N ILE A 93 0.68 8.23 -1.61
CA ILE A 93 2.01 7.61 -1.64
C ILE A 93 2.85 8.32 -2.68
N SER A 94 3.97 8.91 -2.30
CA SER A 94 4.88 9.63 -3.20
C SER A 94 6.21 8.90 -3.29
N LEU A 95 6.67 8.62 -4.51
CA LEU A 95 7.95 7.94 -4.76
C LEU A 95 8.97 8.91 -5.37
N TYR A 96 10.18 8.92 -4.79
CA TYR A 96 11.29 9.77 -5.18
C TYR A 96 12.50 8.95 -5.67
N PRO A 97 13.28 9.42 -6.65
CA PRO A 97 14.37 8.65 -7.28
C PRO A 97 15.53 8.26 -6.34
N THR A 98 15.73 9.03 -5.28
CA THR A 98 16.82 8.83 -4.32
C THR A 98 16.24 8.51 -2.95
N PRO A 99 17.01 7.87 -2.05
CA PRO A 99 16.65 7.85 -0.64
C PRO A 99 16.36 9.29 -0.16
N LEU A 100 15.40 9.38 0.73
CA LEU A 100 14.93 10.66 1.23
C LEU A 100 16.04 11.34 2.03
N PRO A 101 16.19 12.67 1.93
CA PRO A 101 17.13 13.38 2.77
C PRO A 101 16.75 13.20 4.24
N VAL A 102 17.76 13.06 5.10
CA VAL A 102 17.53 13.07 6.55
C VAL A 102 17.06 14.47 6.93
N LEU A 103 15.91 14.55 7.61
CA LEU A 103 15.42 15.83 8.11
C LEU A 103 16.44 16.43 9.08
N PRO A 104 16.74 17.75 8.98
CA PRO A 104 17.49 18.41 10.03
C PRO A 104 16.73 18.23 11.35
N PRO A 105 17.44 18.04 12.48
CA PRO A 105 16.77 17.91 13.77
C PRO A 105 15.87 19.13 13.96
N PRO A 106 14.63 18.95 14.49
CA PRO A 106 13.74 20.06 14.73
C PRO A 106 14.52 21.07 15.54
N ALA A 107 14.58 22.33 15.09
CA ALA A 107 15.30 23.39 15.77
C ALA A 107 14.83 23.35 17.21
N ARG A 108 15.65 22.78 18.11
CA ARG A 108 15.25 22.51 19.50
C ARG A 108 14.75 23.84 19.97
N ALA A 109 13.43 23.94 20.19
CA ALA A 109 12.78 25.15 20.65
C ALA A 109 13.63 25.54 21.84
N ARG A 110 14.48 26.58 21.66
CA ARG A 110 15.57 26.91 22.59
C ARG A 110 14.87 26.87 23.92
N GLN A 111 15.14 25.83 24.72
CA GLN A 111 14.56 25.74 26.03
C GLN A 111 15.06 27.02 26.64
N ARG A 112 14.17 28.00 26.76
CA ARG A 112 14.35 29.15 27.62
C ARG A 112 14.39 28.49 28.98
N THR A 113 15.53 27.91 29.33
CA THR A 113 16.04 27.89 30.67
C THR A 113 16.02 29.35 31.05
N GLY A 114 14.87 29.77 31.58
CA GLY A 114 14.73 31.03 32.25
C GLY A 114 15.89 31.05 33.22
N GLY A 115 16.76 32.03 33.03
CA GLY A 115 17.74 32.42 34.03
C GLY A 115 16.97 32.91 35.25
N GLY A 116 16.40 31.97 36.02
CA GLY A 116 16.20 32.14 37.43
C GLY A 116 17.58 31.98 38.04
N GLY A 117 18.25 33.11 38.26
CA GLY A 117 19.50 33.14 39.01
C GLY A 117 19.31 32.41 40.33
N SER A 118 20.08 31.35 40.52
CA SER A 118 20.28 30.75 41.83
C SER A 118 21.75 30.40 41.94
N TYR A 119 22.34 30.93 43.01
CA TYR A 119 23.75 30.88 43.36
C TYR A 119 24.28 29.44 43.35
N ALA A 120 25.42 29.23 42.69
CA ALA A 120 26.19 28.00 42.80
C ALA A 120 26.90 27.94 44.17
N PRO A 121 26.74 26.87 44.97
CA PRO A 121 27.74 26.53 45.96
C PRO A 121 28.89 25.80 45.27
N ILE A 122 30.10 26.30 45.52
CA ILE A 122 31.38 25.72 45.12
C ILE A 122 31.45 24.29 45.68
N GLN A 123 31.39 23.26 44.83
CA GLN A 123 31.74 21.89 45.19
C GLN A 123 33.09 21.50 44.58
N ARG A 124 34.02 21.22 45.50
CA ARG A 124 35.37 20.72 45.25
C ARG A 124 35.36 19.38 44.52
N ALA A 125 36.24 19.27 43.54
CA ALA A 125 36.66 18.03 42.92
C ALA A 125 37.37 17.09 43.90
N PRO A 126 37.14 15.77 43.80
CA PRO A 126 38.14 14.77 44.17
C PRO A 126 38.80 14.16 42.91
N SER A 127 40.11 13.94 43.06
CA SER A 127 41.08 13.42 42.09
C SER A 127 40.74 12.04 41.51
N PRO A 128 41.32 11.69 40.33
CA PRO A 128 41.19 10.37 39.73
C PRO A 128 42.16 9.38 40.39
N ALA A 129 41.61 8.28 40.94
CA ALA A 129 42.39 7.13 41.36
C ALA A 129 42.54 6.13 40.20
N THR A 130 43.79 5.89 39.86
CA THR A 130 44.31 4.84 38.98
C THR A 130 44.00 3.45 39.53
N VAL A 131 43.32 2.60 38.76
CA VAL A 131 43.25 1.13 38.97
C VAL A 131 43.32 0.50 37.58
N ALA A 132 44.53 0.13 37.13
CA ALA A 132 45.18 -1.16 37.32
C ALA A 132 44.60 -2.26 36.42
N ALA A 133 45.45 -2.68 35.48
CA ALA A 133 45.29 -3.81 34.59
C ALA A 133 45.17 -5.15 35.34
N GLY A 134 44.45 -6.10 34.75
CA GLY A 134 44.40 -7.49 35.19
C GLY A 134 43.76 -8.40 34.13
N PRO A 135 44.08 -9.71 34.10
CA PRO A 135 44.38 -10.44 32.87
C PRO A 135 43.28 -11.36 32.34
N THR A 136 43.50 -11.82 31.11
CA THR A 136 42.86 -12.95 30.41
C THR A 136 42.86 -14.26 31.21
N PRO A 137 41.85 -15.11 31.00
CA PRO A 137 42.11 -16.53 30.71
C PRO A 137 41.26 -17.06 29.53
N VAL A 138 41.88 -17.63 28.48
CA VAL A 138 42.04 -19.07 28.15
C VAL A 138 40.80 -19.99 28.24
N SER A 139 40.56 -20.65 27.11
CA SER A 139 40.18 -22.07 26.92
C SER A 139 38.72 -22.53 26.96
N ALA A 140 38.31 -23.02 25.78
CA ALA A 140 37.84 -24.39 25.48
C ALA A 140 36.58 -24.93 26.18
N ALA A 141 35.57 -25.28 25.37
CA ALA A 141 35.11 -26.68 25.22
C ALA A 141 33.92 -26.77 24.23
N LEU A 142 34.06 -27.65 23.24
CA LEU A 142 32.96 -28.32 22.55
C LEU A 142 32.14 -29.16 23.53
N PRO A 143 30.88 -29.47 23.19
CA PRO A 143 30.61 -30.89 22.98
C PRO A 143 29.75 -31.17 21.74
N ASP A 144 30.23 -32.16 20.97
CA ASP A 144 29.38 -33.06 20.19
C ASP A 144 28.44 -33.80 21.13
N THR A 145 27.16 -33.89 20.76
CA THR A 145 26.28 -34.93 21.30
C THR A 145 25.33 -35.40 20.21
N THR A 146 25.78 -36.43 19.50
CA THR A 146 24.96 -37.37 18.77
C THR A 146 24.07 -38.13 19.75
N THR A 147 22.75 -38.01 19.62
CA THR A 147 21.85 -39.06 20.13
C THR A 147 20.71 -39.26 19.15
N ALA A 148 20.77 -40.40 18.48
CA ALA A 148 19.69 -40.96 17.69
C ALA A 148 18.55 -41.38 18.62
N TYR A 149 17.33 -40.97 18.31
CA TYR A 149 16.13 -41.68 18.75
C TYR A 149 15.23 -41.97 17.55
N SER A 150 15.25 -43.26 17.22
CA SER A 150 14.27 -43.97 16.42
C SER A 150 12.95 -44.05 17.18
N SER A 151 11.86 -43.61 16.56
CA SER A 151 10.52 -44.10 16.90
C SER A 151 9.60 -44.01 15.68
N SER A 152 9.40 -45.16 15.04
CA SER A 152 8.33 -45.42 14.10
C SER A 152 6.95 -45.30 14.77
N PRO A 153 5.92 -44.92 14.00
CA PRO A 153 4.69 -45.70 14.08
C PRO A 153 4.13 -46.07 12.69
N SER A 154 3.97 -47.39 12.53
CA SER A 154 2.80 -48.09 11.97
C SER A 154 2.04 -47.45 10.80
N ARG A 155 2.24 -48.08 9.63
CA ARG A 155 1.31 -48.17 8.49
C ARG A 155 -0.13 -48.45 8.95
N SER A 156 -1.04 -47.57 8.60
CA SER A 156 -2.47 -47.90 8.44
C SER A 156 -2.88 -47.58 7.01
N SER A 157 -3.14 -48.64 6.25
CA SER A 157 -3.68 -48.60 4.90
C SER A 157 -5.14 -48.14 4.93
N ARG A 158 -5.44 -46.97 4.37
CA ARG A 158 -6.78 -46.69 3.86
C ARG A 158 -6.71 -46.33 2.38
N ARG A 159 -7.11 -47.33 1.61
CA ARG A 159 -7.47 -47.32 0.20
C ARG A 159 -8.72 -46.44 0.06
N ALA A 160 -8.63 -45.35 -0.69
CA ALA A 160 -9.79 -44.59 -1.14
C ALA A 160 -9.55 -44.10 -2.57
N SER A 161 -10.17 -44.86 -3.48
CA SER A 161 -10.76 -44.47 -4.77
C SER A 161 -10.30 -43.16 -5.42
N ALA A 162 -9.67 -43.32 -6.59
CA ALA A 162 -9.61 -42.32 -7.64
C ALA A 162 -11.02 -41.90 -8.07
N ALA A 163 -11.35 -40.63 -7.87
CA ALA A 163 -12.52 -39.98 -8.44
C ALA A 163 -12.04 -38.95 -9.47
N ALA A 164 -12.71 -38.98 -10.62
CA ALA A 164 -12.38 -38.30 -11.84
C ALA A 164 -12.17 -36.79 -11.68
N ILE A 165 -11.11 -36.28 -12.31
CA ILE A 165 -10.93 -34.87 -12.64
C ILE A 165 -11.97 -34.53 -13.71
N ALA A 166 -13.16 -34.13 -13.28
CA ALA A 166 -14.14 -33.49 -14.14
C ALA A 166 -13.77 -32.00 -14.24
N GLN A 167 -13.41 -31.57 -15.45
CA GLN A 167 -13.30 -30.17 -15.83
C GLN A 167 -14.67 -29.50 -15.64
N ALA A 168 -14.84 -28.79 -14.54
CA ALA A 168 -15.95 -27.86 -14.37
C ALA A 168 -15.58 -26.55 -15.08
N ALA A 169 -16.27 -26.28 -16.19
CA ALA A 169 -16.23 -25.00 -16.88
C ALA A 169 -16.69 -23.87 -15.94
N PRO A 170 -16.07 -22.67 -15.97
CA PRO A 170 -16.57 -21.55 -15.20
C PRO A 170 -17.89 -21.06 -15.80
N ALA A 171 -18.93 -21.05 -14.96
CA ALA A 171 -20.21 -20.42 -15.25
C ALA A 171 -19.99 -18.95 -15.60
N ALA A 172 -20.59 -18.54 -16.71
CA ALA A 172 -20.60 -17.16 -17.18
C ALA A 172 -21.21 -16.24 -16.11
N VAL A 173 -20.39 -15.35 -15.56
CA VAL A 173 -20.83 -14.23 -14.72
C VAL A 173 -21.40 -13.17 -15.67
N THR A 174 -22.71 -13.26 -15.88
CA THR A 174 -23.50 -12.24 -16.58
C THR A 174 -23.60 -10.99 -15.70
N SER A 175 -22.84 -9.96 -16.08
CA SER A 175 -23.26 -8.56 -16.12
C SER A 175 -23.93 -7.97 -14.86
N ALA A 176 -23.10 -7.55 -13.89
CA ALA A 176 -23.46 -6.54 -12.89
C ALA A 176 -22.69 -5.21 -13.12
N LEU A 177 -22.39 -4.87 -14.39
CA LEU A 177 -21.50 -3.79 -14.79
C LEU A 177 -22.24 -2.49 -15.17
N GLY A 178 -23.20 -2.08 -14.36
CA GLY A 178 -23.99 -0.85 -14.60
C GLY A 178 -23.75 0.29 -13.61
N TRP A 179 -23.08 0.04 -12.46
CA TRP A 179 -23.17 0.95 -11.30
C TRP A 179 -21.88 1.69 -10.92
N PHE A 180 -20.78 1.53 -11.65
CA PHE A 180 -19.55 2.30 -11.42
C PHE A 180 -19.69 3.81 -11.75
N SER A 181 -20.83 4.27 -12.27
CA SER A 181 -21.09 5.71 -12.48
C SER A 181 -21.68 6.43 -11.25
N ALA A 182 -22.21 5.74 -10.23
CA ALA A 182 -22.86 6.43 -9.11
C ALA A 182 -21.86 6.99 -8.08
N SER A 183 -20.82 6.23 -7.71
CA SER A 183 -19.79 6.70 -6.74
C SER A 183 -18.84 7.73 -7.36
N ALA A 184 -18.56 7.62 -8.68
CA ALA A 184 -17.83 8.64 -9.43
C ALA A 184 -18.63 9.94 -9.59
N ARG A 185 -19.96 9.87 -9.77
CA ARG A 185 -20.82 11.08 -9.85
C ARG A 185 -21.06 11.74 -8.48
N ALA A 186 -21.14 10.98 -7.40
CA ALA A 186 -21.29 11.56 -6.05
C ALA A 186 -20.03 12.32 -5.59
N ALA A 187 -18.83 11.88 -6.01
CA ALA A 187 -17.58 12.60 -5.74
C ALA A 187 -17.37 13.81 -6.67
N LEU A 188 -17.89 13.79 -7.90
CA LEU A 188 -17.75 14.90 -8.85
C LEU A 188 -18.71 16.09 -8.59
N ILE A 189 -19.81 15.87 -7.87
CA ILE A 189 -20.83 16.91 -7.60
C ILE A 189 -20.63 17.59 -6.22
N GLY A 190 -19.82 17.02 -5.33
CA GLY A 190 -19.60 17.55 -3.97
C GLY A 190 -18.41 18.51 -3.80
N ALA A 191 -17.47 18.55 -4.75
CA ALA A 191 -16.31 19.43 -4.70
C ALA A 191 -16.56 20.68 -5.56
N GLY A 192 -17.39 21.58 -5.05
CA GLY A 192 -17.53 22.92 -5.62
C GLY A 192 -16.19 23.66 -5.54
N THR A 193 -15.42 23.64 -6.63
CA THR A 193 -14.38 24.63 -6.86
C THR A 193 -15.07 25.99 -6.95
N SER A 194 -15.03 26.75 -5.86
CA SER A 194 -15.45 28.14 -5.75
C SER A 194 -14.50 29.04 -6.55
N THR A 195 -14.62 29.00 -7.87
CA THR A 195 -13.98 29.96 -8.76
C THR A 195 -14.90 31.16 -8.96
N GLY A 196 -14.57 32.28 -8.29
CA GLY A 196 -14.80 33.63 -8.82
C GLY A 196 -16.17 34.26 -8.60
N GLY A 197 -16.64 34.36 -7.35
CA GLY A 197 -17.70 35.30 -6.96
C GLY A 197 -17.12 36.29 -5.94
N ALA A 198 -16.94 37.54 -6.35
CA ALA A 198 -16.44 38.59 -5.47
C ALA A 198 -17.47 38.93 -4.37
N GLY A 199 -17.05 38.82 -3.11
CA GLY A 199 -17.69 39.53 -1.99
C GLY A 199 -18.83 38.79 -1.28
N GLN A 200 -18.51 37.70 -0.57
CA GLN A 200 -19.27 37.35 0.64
C GLN A 200 -18.35 36.57 1.60
N ASP A 201 -17.88 37.25 2.64
CA ASP A 201 -17.09 36.67 3.72
C ASP A 201 -17.98 35.72 4.53
N ASP A 202 -18.00 34.44 4.17
CA ASP A 202 -18.65 33.38 4.94
C ASP A 202 -17.60 32.74 5.88
N PRO A 203 -17.60 33.05 7.20
CA PRO A 203 -16.61 32.55 8.15
C PRO A 203 -16.92 31.11 8.61
N THR A 204 -17.26 30.22 7.68
CA THR A 204 -17.33 28.77 7.94
C THR A 204 -15.92 28.18 7.88
N ALA A 205 -15.07 28.60 8.82
CA ALA A 205 -13.83 27.91 9.12
C ALA A 205 -14.19 26.46 9.48
N SER A 206 -13.83 25.52 8.62
CA SER A 206 -14.05 24.09 8.82
C SER A 206 -13.42 23.68 10.14
N ALA A 207 -14.25 23.43 11.15
CA ALA A 207 -13.79 22.89 12.43
C ALA A 207 -13.14 21.53 12.17
N THR A 208 -11.82 21.50 12.05
CA THR A 208 -11.02 20.28 11.99
C THR A 208 -11.36 19.46 13.24
N SER A 209 -11.82 18.23 13.05
CA SER A 209 -12.17 17.41 14.20
C SER A 209 -10.91 17.12 15.02
N HIS A 210 -11.03 16.99 16.35
CA HIS A 210 -9.90 16.62 17.21
C HIS A 210 -9.18 15.35 16.75
N ALA A 211 -9.91 14.41 16.13
CA ALA A 211 -9.34 13.18 15.59
C ALA A 211 -8.43 13.45 14.38
N ASP A 212 -8.83 14.38 13.50
CA ASP A 212 -8.02 14.72 12.32
C ASP A 212 -6.76 15.49 12.75
N ALA A 213 -6.83 16.32 13.79
CA ALA A 213 -5.67 17.00 14.35
C ALA A 213 -4.61 16.01 14.90
N ALA A 214 -5.04 14.95 15.59
CA ALA A 214 -4.13 13.92 16.11
C ALA A 214 -3.42 13.14 15.00
N ILE A 215 -4.13 12.86 13.90
CA ILE A 215 -3.55 12.20 12.72
C ILE A 215 -2.51 13.12 12.07
N ILE A 216 -2.81 14.40 11.93
CA ILE A 216 -1.87 15.39 11.38
C ILE A 216 -0.61 15.50 12.25
N GLU A 217 -0.74 15.51 13.58
CA GLU A 217 0.39 15.56 14.51
C GLU A 217 1.30 14.33 14.36
N GLU A 218 0.72 13.14 14.26
CA GLU A 218 1.49 11.90 14.05
C GLU A 218 2.23 11.87 12.71
N GLN A 219 1.69 12.54 11.68
CA GLN A 219 2.27 12.64 10.34
C GLN A 219 3.13 13.90 10.13
N GLU A 220 3.31 14.72 11.17
CA GLU A 220 4.12 15.93 11.09
C GLU A 220 5.54 15.68 10.54
N PRO A 221 6.28 14.61 10.92
CA PRO A 221 7.62 14.40 10.38
C PRO A 221 7.58 14.11 8.87
N GLU A 222 6.64 13.31 8.37
CA GLU A 222 6.52 13.08 6.93
C GLU A 222 6.06 14.31 6.16
N ILE A 223 5.16 15.12 6.72
CA ILE A 223 4.72 16.39 6.12
C ILE A 223 5.93 17.34 5.98
N ARG A 224 6.72 17.52 7.05
CA ARG A 224 7.95 18.33 7.01
C ARG A 224 8.95 17.78 5.99
N LEU A 225 9.04 16.47 5.84
CA LEU A 225 9.91 15.85 4.85
C LEU A 225 9.43 16.11 3.42
N VAL A 226 8.13 16.04 3.14
CA VAL A 226 7.56 16.45 1.84
C VAL A 226 7.88 17.92 1.54
N GLU A 227 7.67 18.82 2.51
CA GLU A 227 7.99 20.24 2.35
C GLU A 227 9.48 20.48 2.10
N HIS A 228 10.35 19.79 2.84
CA HIS A 228 11.79 19.88 2.68
C HIS A 228 12.25 19.40 1.30
N VAL A 229 11.74 18.24 0.85
CA VAL A 229 12.04 17.69 -0.48
C VAL A 229 11.51 18.62 -1.59
N LYS A 230 10.32 19.21 -1.40
CA LYS A 230 9.74 20.20 -2.31
C LYS A 230 10.56 21.48 -2.36
N ALA A 231 11.08 21.96 -1.23
CA ALA A 231 11.97 23.12 -1.15
C ALA A 231 13.30 22.90 -1.88
N GLN A 232 13.78 21.65 -1.96
CA GLN A 232 14.93 21.27 -2.79
C GLN A 232 14.61 21.21 -4.29
N GLY A 233 13.37 21.50 -4.70
CA GLY A 233 12.91 21.38 -6.09
C GLY A 233 12.79 19.92 -6.57
N LYS A 234 12.92 18.94 -5.67
CA LYS A 234 12.72 17.53 -5.99
C LYS A 234 11.24 17.23 -6.09
N LYS A 235 10.85 16.51 -7.14
CA LYS A 235 9.47 16.08 -7.40
C LYS A 235 9.38 14.56 -7.32
N PRO A 236 8.25 14.00 -6.89
CA PRO A 236 8.04 12.57 -7.02
C PRO A 236 8.05 12.21 -8.50
N PHE A 237 8.58 11.04 -8.85
CA PHE A 237 8.46 10.50 -10.22
C PHE A 237 7.13 9.77 -10.40
N GLU A 238 6.54 9.30 -9.30
CA GLU A 238 5.29 8.56 -9.27
C GLU A 238 4.51 8.87 -7.99
N GLY A 239 3.19 8.99 -8.13
CA GLY A 239 2.25 9.21 -7.04
C GLY A 239 1.12 8.19 -7.06
N TRP A 240 0.64 7.78 -5.90
CA TRP A 240 -0.55 6.95 -5.74
C TRP A 240 -1.53 7.68 -4.85
N MET A 241 -2.77 7.84 -5.31
CA MET A 241 -3.86 8.36 -4.50
C MET A 241 -4.95 7.29 -4.38
N ILE A 242 -5.15 6.81 -3.16
CA ILE A 242 -6.08 5.74 -2.85
C ILE A 242 -7.13 6.30 -1.88
N GLU A 243 -8.39 6.33 -2.31
CA GLU A 243 -9.51 6.73 -1.47
C GLU A 243 -10.16 5.49 -0.85
N PHE A 244 -10.25 5.46 0.47
CA PHE A 244 -10.92 4.42 1.24
C PHE A 244 -12.24 4.95 1.79
N GLU A 245 -13.32 4.20 1.63
CA GLU A 245 -14.64 4.53 2.17
C GLU A 245 -15.13 3.39 3.07
N ALA A 246 -15.29 3.67 4.36
CA ALA A 246 -15.81 2.72 5.33
C ALA A 246 -17.34 2.78 5.38
N LEU A 247 -17.99 1.76 4.83
CA LEU A 247 -19.42 1.53 4.87
C LEU A 247 -19.82 0.96 6.25
N PRO A 248 -21.01 1.30 6.78
CA PRO A 248 -21.50 0.67 7.99
C PRO A 248 -21.67 -0.85 7.78
N ASP A 249 -21.39 -1.64 8.81
CA ASP A 249 -21.58 -3.08 8.73
C ASP A 249 -23.06 -3.41 8.52
N GLY A 250 -23.35 -4.27 7.55
CA GLY A 250 -24.70 -4.73 7.27
C GLY A 250 -25.28 -5.50 8.46
N HIS A 251 -26.54 -5.25 8.82
CA HIS A 251 -27.22 -5.86 9.98
C HIS A 251 -27.45 -7.39 9.89
N ASN A 252 -26.93 -8.07 8.87
CA ASN A 252 -27.25 -9.46 8.55
C ASN A 252 -26.15 -10.47 8.94
N GLU A 253 -25.42 -10.22 10.03
CA GLU A 253 -24.38 -11.17 10.51
C GLU A 253 -24.91 -12.55 10.88
N ARG A 254 -26.22 -12.68 11.21
CA ARG A 254 -26.80 -13.96 11.61
C ARG A 254 -26.83 -15.02 10.51
N ASN A 255 -26.72 -14.64 9.24
CA ASN A 255 -26.58 -15.58 8.14
C ASN A 255 -25.16 -15.49 7.59
N ARG A 256 -24.33 -16.50 7.89
CA ARG A 256 -22.95 -16.70 7.38
C ARG A 256 -22.82 -16.82 5.85
N ARG A 257 -23.85 -16.48 5.08
CA ARG A 257 -23.74 -16.47 3.62
C ARG A 257 -22.91 -15.25 3.21
N PRO A 258 -22.01 -15.38 2.22
CA PRO A 258 -21.30 -14.25 1.66
C PRO A 258 -22.34 -13.20 1.28
N SER A 259 -22.14 -12.00 1.82
CA SER A 259 -23.05 -10.89 1.59
C SER A 259 -22.85 -10.37 0.16
N SER A 260 -23.88 -9.76 -0.41
CA SER A 260 -23.73 -9.09 -1.72
C SER A 260 -22.72 -7.94 -1.67
N SER A 261 -22.41 -7.41 -0.47
CA SER A 261 -21.30 -6.47 -0.25
C SER A 261 -19.94 -7.16 -0.35
N ASP A 262 -19.77 -8.38 0.14
CA ASP A 262 -18.51 -9.13 -0.01
C ASP A 262 -18.21 -9.45 -1.49
N ASP A 263 -19.23 -9.84 -2.26
CA ASP A 263 -19.04 -10.07 -3.70
C ASP A 263 -18.64 -8.80 -4.46
N LYS A 264 -19.20 -7.65 -4.06
CA LYS A 264 -18.82 -6.33 -4.60
C LYS A 264 -17.39 -5.96 -4.22
N LEU A 265 -17.01 -6.17 -2.96
CA LEU A 265 -15.66 -5.93 -2.49
C LEU A 265 -14.66 -6.81 -3.25
N ARG A 266 -14.93 -8.11 -3.39
CA ARG A 266 -14.09 -9.03 -4.18
C ARG A 266 -13.91 -8.53 -5.62
N ALA A 267 -14.97 -8.04 -6.26
CA ALA A 267 -14.88 -7.47 -7.60
C ALA A 267 -14.01 -6.19 -7.63
N GLN A 268 -14.16 -5.29 -6.65
CA GLN A 268 -13.32 -4.08 -6.52
C GLN A 268 -11.85 -4.42 -6.29
N LEU A 269 -11.56 -5.43 -5.46
CA LEU A 269 -10.21 -5.88 -5.16
C LEU A 269 -9.52 -6.51 -6.38
N ASN A 270 -10.24 -7.32 -7.16
CA ASN A 270 -9.73 -7.85 -8.43
C ASN A 270 -9.47 -6.75 -9.45
N ASP A 271 -10.40 -5.80 -9.60
CA ASP A 271 -10.22 -4.65 -10.48
C ASP A 271 -9.02 -3.79 -10.07
N PHE A 272 -8.85 -3.56 -8.76
CA PHE A 272 -7.68 -2.89 -8.22
C PHE A 272 -6.38 -3.60 -8.63
N LEU A 273 -6.26 -4.91 -8.39
CA LEU A 273 -5.06 -5.67 -8.76
C LEU A 273 -4.73 -5.56 -10.26
N LEU A 274 -5.74 -5.70 -11.12
CA LEU A 274 -5.55 -5.58 -12.56
C LEU A 274 -5.09 -4.19 -12.96
N ARG A 275 -5.67 -3.14 -12.38
CA ARG A 275 -5.23 -1.75 -12.64
C ARG A 275 -3.83 -1.49 -12.12
N VAL A 276 -3.45 -2.03 -10.96
CA VAL A 276 -2.07 -1.94 -10.46
C VAL A 276 -1.10 -2.63 -11.42
N LEU A 277 -1.41 -3.84 -11.87
CA LEU A 277 -0.57 -4.57 -12.82
C LEU A 277 -0.46 -3.81 -14.15
N ASP A 278 -1.56 -3.32 -14.69
CA ASP A 278 -1.55 -2.56 -15.94
C ASP A 278 -0.72 -1.27 -15.82
N PHE A 279 -0.92 -0.52 -14.74
CA PHE A 279 -0.16 0.69 -14.43
C PHE A 279 1.35 0.39 -14.30
N THR A 280 1.71 -0.61 -13.50
CA THR A 280 3.10 -0.96 -13.23
C THR A 280 3.83 -1.56 -14.43
N LEU A 281 3.13 -2.29 -15.31
CA LEU A 281 3.71 -2.92 -16.50
C LEU A 281 3.79 -1.98 -17.70
N ARG A 282 2.81 -1.10 -17.91
CA ARG A 282 2.82 -0.16 -19.05
C ARG A 282 3.76 1.01 -18.84
N GLN A 283 3.94 1.41 -17.59
CA GLN A 283 4.66 2.63 -17.24
C GLN A 283 5.95 2.26 -16.52
N THR A 284 6.93 1.79 -17.29
CA THR A 284 8.26 1.44 -16.77
C THR A 284 9.33 2.47 -17.17
N ALA A 285 9.09 3.24 -18.23
CA ALA A 285 10.06 4.19 -18.77
C ALA A 285 10.36 5.38 -17.84
N HIS A 286 9.46 5.72 -16.91
CA HIS A 286 9.65 6.80 -15.96
C HIS A 286 10.35 6.37 -14.66
N ILE A 287 10.54 5.06 -14.47
CA ILE A 287 11.14 4.49 -13.26
C ILE A 287 12.64 4.83 -13.25
N PRO A 288 13.14 5.55 -12.23
CA PRO A 288 14.54 5.92 -12.14
C PRO A 288 15.47 4.71 -11.98
N PRO A 289 16.72 4.80 -12.46
CA PRO A 289 17.74 3.79 -12.21
C PRO A 289 17.92 3.54 -10.72
N ILE A 290 18.03 2.27 -10.35
CA ILE A 290 18.33 1.86 -8.98
C ILE A 290 19.79 2.23 -8.68
N THR A 291 20.01 3.00 -7.61
CA THR A 291 21.34 3.48 -7.20
C THR A 291 21.87 2.83 -5.92
N THR A 292 21.04 2.07 -5.19
CA THR A 292 21.40 1.40 -3.95
C THR A 292 20.99 -0.07 -3.96
N THR A 293 21.59 -0.87 -3.09
CA THR A 293 21.22 -2.28 -2.87
C THR A 293 20.18 -2.47 -1.77
N ASP A 294 19.61 -1.38 -1.28
CA ASP A 294 18.67 -1.40 -0.17
C ASP A 294 17.33 -2.02 -0.61
N LEU A 295 16.59 -2.56 0.36
CA LEU A 295 15.27 -3.13 0.11
C LEU A 295 14.29 -2.11 -0.52
N MET A 296 14.43 -0.85 -0.14
CA MET A 296 13.66 0.29 -0.63
C MET A 296 14.61 1.29 -1.31
N PRO A 297 14.95 1.10 -2.59
CA PRO A 297 15.90 1.97 -3.28
C PRO A 297 15.32 3.36 -3.59
N TYR A 298 13.99 3.51 -3.49
CA TYR A 298 13.28 4.76 -3.70
C TYR A 298 12.86 5.37 -2.37
N GLY A 299 12.83 6.70 -2.33
CA GLY A 299 12.23 7.43 -1.23
C GLY A 299 10.71 7.30 -1.27
N ILE A 300 10.10 6.67 -0.26
CA ILE A 300 8.65 6.49 -0.18
C ILE A 300 8.08 7.35 0.97
N LEU A 301 7.09 8.18 0.66
CA LEU A 301 6.34 8.96 1.65
C LEU A 301 4.86 8.63 1.58
N MET A 302 4.26 8.33 2.73
CA MET A 302 2.84 7.99 2.87
C MET A 302 2.13 8.97 3.79
N LEU A 303 1.23 9.76 3.22
CA LEU A 303 0.42 10.76 3.92
C LEU A 303 -1.06 10.39 3.86
N VAL A 304 -1.80 10.66 4.94
CA VAL A 304 -3.22 10.32 5.08
C VAL A 304 -3.96 11.61 5.34
N ASP A 305 -4.89 11.94 4.45
CA ASP A 305 -5.61 13.22 4.43
C ASP A 305 -4.72 14.44 4.73
N PRO A 306 -3.58 14.62 4.03
CA PRO A 306 -2.71 15.75 4.29
C PRO A 306 -3.43 17.06 3.97
N PRO A 307 -3.13 18.16 4.70
CA PRO A 307 -3.77 19.46 4.46
C PRO A 307 -3.45 20.03 3.07
N ILE A 308 -2.31 19.64 2.51
CA ILE A 308 -1.86 20.01 1.17
C ILE A 308 -1.49 18.73 0.44
N GLU A 309 -2.07 18.52 -0.75
CA GLU A 309 -1.75 17.35 -1.56
C GLU A 309 -0.26 17.37 -1.98
N PRO A 310 0.47 16.26 -1.82
CA PRO A 310 1.91 16.21 -2.11
C PRO A 310 2.22 16.32 -3.62
N PHE A 311 1.24 15.99 -4.47
CA PHE A 311 1.31 16.12 -5.92
C PHE A 311 -0.07 16.48 -6.47
N GLN A 312 -0.10 17.06 -7.67
CA GLN A 312 -1.37 17.36 -8.34
C GLN A 312 -2.00 16.05 -8.80
N VAL A 313 -3.20 15.73 -8.29
CA VAL A 313 -3.98 14.61 -8.79
C VAL A 313 -4.58 15.01 -10.13
N PRO A 314 -4.26 14.32 -11.24
CA PRO A 314 -4.91 14.58 -12.53
C PRO A 314 -6.43 14.46 -12.34
N LYS A 315 -7.18 15.38 -12.96
CA LYS A 315 -8.64 15.21 -12.98
C LYS A 315 -8.91 13.84 -13.60
N PRO A 316 -9.73 12.99 -12.95
CA PRO A 316 -9.99 11.65 -13.47
C PRO A 316 -10.61 11.82 -14.85
N ILE A 317 -9.81 11.57 -15.88
CA ILE A 317 -10.33 11.38 -17.22
C ILE A 317 -11.03 10.04 -17.10
N VAL A 318 -12.36 10.06 -17.14
CA VAL A 318 -13.17 8.85 -17.13
C VAL A 318 -12.96 8.17 -18.48
N GLU A 319 -11.78 7.60 -18.69
CA GLU A 319 -11.54 6.64 -19.74
C GLU A 319 -12.25 5.37 -19.30
N GLN A 320 -13.19 4.88 -20.12
CA GLN A 320 -13.80 3.59 -19.86
C GLN A 320 -12.69 2.55 -19.85
N VAL A 321 -12.36 2.05 -18.66
CA VAL A 321 -11.46 0.91 -18.52
C VAL A 321 -12.09 -0.22 -19.31
N VAL A 322 -11.38 -0.66 -20.35
CA VAL A 322 -11.76 -1.79 -21.20
C VAL A 322 -12.01 -2.96 -20.26
N SER A 323 -13.25 -3.44 -20.21
CA SER A 323 -13.69 -4.42 -19.22
C SER A 323 -12.82 -5.69 -19.29
N PHE A 324 -12.65 -6.44 -18.20
CA PHE A 324 -11.84 -7.66 -18.23
C PHE A 324 -12.22 -8.66 -19.34
N PRO A 325 -13.51 -8.87 -19.69
CA PRO A 325 -13.86 -9.65 -20.89
C PRO A 325 -13.23 -9.10 -22.16
N ASP A 326 -13.18 -7.78 -22.31
CA ASP A 326 -12.60 -7.12 -23.47
C ASP A 326 -11.08 -7.15 -23.42
N LEU A 327 -10.44 -6.93 -22.27
CA LEU A 327 -8.99 -7.02 -22.11
C LEU A 327 -8.49 -8.46 -22.30
N HIS A 328 -9.20 -9.46 -21.75
CA HIS A 328 -8.94 -10.88 -21.99
C HIS A 328 -9.16 -11.23 -23.46
N ARG A 329 -10.23 -10.73 -24.10
CA ARG A 329 -10.41 -10.86 -25.56
C ARG A 329 -9.24 -10.24 -26.30
N THR A 330 -8.82 -9.01 -25.99
CA THR A 330 -7.70 -8.35 -26.65
C THR A 330 -6.40 -9.16 -26.49
N LEU A 331 -6.11 -9.66 -25.28
CA LEU A 331 -4.92 -10.48 -25.03
C LEU A 331 -4.96 -11.83 -25.77
N VAL A 332 -6.11 -12.51 -25.78
CA VAL A 332 -6.28 -13.80 -26.48
C VAL A 332 -6.28 -13.62 -28.00
N SER A 333 -6.95 -12.60 -28.52
CA SER A 333 -7.00 -12.28 -29.94
C SER A 333 -5.62 -11.89 -30.48
N ALA A 334 -4.87 -11.06 -29.75
CA ALA A 334 -3.51 -10.68 -30.13
C ALA A 334 -2.56 -11.89 -30.22
N ALA A 335 -2.77 -12.92 -29.39
CA ALA A 335 -2.01 -14.16 -29.45
C ALA A 335 -2.39 -15.04 -30.66
N GLN A 336 -3.64 -14.97 -31.15
CA GLN A 336 -4.09 -15.68 -32.35
C GLN A 336 -3.61 -15.01 -33.63
N ASP A 337 -3.68 -13.67 -33.72
CA ASP A 337 -3.24 -12.91 -34.90
C ASP A 337 -1.72 -13.04 -35.14
N LYS A 338 -0.94 -13.22 -34.07
CA LYS A 338 0.50 -13.50 -34.21
C LYS A 338 0.78 -14.87 -34.87
N ARG A 339 -0.08 -15.87 -34.68
CA ARG A 339 0.11 -17.22 -35.25
C ARG A 339 -0.32 -17.33 -36.71
N THR A 340 -1.32 -16.56 -37.13
CA THR A 340 -1.79 -16.57 -38.52
C THR A 340 -0.82 -15.84 -39.45
N ASN A 341 -0.10 -14.84 -38.96
CA ASN A 341 0.83 -14.05 -39.78
C ASN A 341 2.21 -14.72 -39.97
N GLU A 342 2.61 -15.67 -39.11
CA GLU A 342 3.87 -16.43 -39.25
C GLU A 342 3.70 -17.74 -40.06
N GLY A 343 2.47 -18.13 -40.42
CA GLY A 343 2.19 -19.39 -41.14
C GLY A 343 2.32 -19.34 -42.67
N GLY A 344 2.63 -18.18 -43.26
CA GLY A 344 2.60 -17.96 -44.72
C GLY A 344 3.90 -18.21 -45.48
N GLY A 345 5.04 -18.43 -44.82
CA GLY A 345 6.33 -18.45 -45.50
C GLY A 345 7.31 -19.49 -44.97
N GLN A 346 7.70 -20.41 -45.85
CA GLN A 346 8.80 -21.37 -45.70
C GLN A 346 8.52 -22.61 -44.83
N ARG A 347 7.84 -23.58 -45.44
CA ARG A 347 8.15 -24.99 -45.20
C ARG A 347 9.65 -25.20 -45.48
N ALA A 348 10.46 -25.29 -44.44
CA ALA A 348 11.82 -25.79 -44.55
C ALA A 348 11.73 -27.19 -45.18
N ALA A 349 12.32 -27.35 -46.36
CA ALA A 349 12.46 -28.64 -47.01
C ALA A 349 13.26 -29.55 -46.08
N SER A 350 12.58 -30.55 -45.53
CA SER A 350 13.20 -31.69 -44.86
C SER A 350 14.06 -32.42 -45.91
N VAL A 351 15.36 -32.12 -45.92
CA VAL A 351 16.34 -32.92 -46.66
C VAL A 351 16.55 -34.21 -45.87
N GLY A 352 15.91 -35.28 -46.35
CA GLY A 352 16.20 -36.63 -45.91
C GLY A 352 17.61 -37.02 -46.33
N GLY A 353 18.54 -37.01 -45.37
CA GLY A 353 19.83 -37.68 -45.47
C GLY A 353 19.69 -39.12 -44.96
N ARG A 354 19.64 -40.07 -45.89
CA ARG A 354 19.91 -41.50 -45.65
C ARG A 354 21.39 -41.65 -45.30
N TRP A 355 21.72 -42.28 -44.18
CA TRP A 355 22.79 -43.26 -44.03
C TRP A 355 22.40 -44.27 -42.96
#